data_AF-A0A7U6RCB4-F1
#
_entry.id   AF-A0A7U6RCB4-F1
#
_cell.length_a   1.000
_cell.length_b   1.000
_cell.length_c   1.000
_cell.angle_alpha   90.00
_cell.angle_beta   90.00
_cell.angle_gamma   90.00
#
_symmetry.space_group_name_H-M   'P 1'
#
loop_
_entity.id
_entity.type
_entity.pdbx_description
1 polymer ?
#
loop_
_entity_poly.entity_id
_entity_poly.type
_entity_poly.pdbx_seq_one_letter_code
_entity_poly.pdbx_strand_id
1 'polypeptide(L)'
;MSPDDILAFVEREYSHLVAEPRHNPDGWAFFLGAPRRGADSNRIFRAVQHSGGGPTRLKLAVTSRLKGEPVEIDFTGGSAALQALIDRELERYRDGL
;
A
#
# COMPACT_ATOMS: atom_id res chain seq x y z
N MET A 1 3.75 -5.65 -12.02
CA MET A 1 4.70 -5.63 -10.90
C MET A 1 4.21 -6.62 -9.84
N SER A 2 5.10 -7.47 -9.33
CA SER A 2 4.82 -8.37 -8.20
C SER A 2 4.80 -7.59 -6.86
N PRO A 3 4.33 -8.19 -5.76
CA PRO A 3 4.44 -7.57 -4.44
C PRO A 3 5.90 -7.24 -4.05
N ASP A 4 6.86 -8.09 -4.43
CA ASP A 4 8.28 -7.88 -4.13
C ASP A 4 8.90 -6.77 -5.00
N ASP A 5 8.48 -6.63 -6.27
CA ASP A 5 8.87 -5.49 -7.09
C ASP A 5 8.39 -4.17 -6.47
N ILE A 6 7.18 -4.19 -5.89
CA ILE A 6 6.60 -3.04 -5.19
C ILE A 6 7.37 -2.75 -3.90
N LEU A 7 7.75 -3.77 -3.13
CA LEU A 7 8.63 -3.60 -1.97
C LEU A 7 9.93 -2.90 -2.37
N ALA A 8 10.65 -3.47 -3.34
CA ALA A 8 11.94 -2.94 -3.76
C ALA A 8 11.84 -1.50 -4.29
N PHE A 9 10.74 -1.17 -4.96
CA PHE A 9 10.45 0.21 -5.37
C PHE A 9 10.22 1.13 -4.16
N VAL A 10 9.38 0.71 -3.21
CA VAL A 10 9.04 1.52 -2.03
C VAL A 10 10.26 1.75 -1.14
N GLU A 11 11.06 0.73 -0.87
CA GLU A 11 12.28 0.85 -0.06
C GLU A 11 13.29 1.82 -0.67
N ARG A 12 13.35 1.89 -2.00
CA ARG A 12 14.26 2.80 -2.72
C ARG A 12 13.76 4.25 -2.75
N GLU A 13 12.47 4.46 -3.05
CA GLU A 13 11.94 5.80 -3.32
C GLU A 13 11.27 6.46 -2.10
N TYR A 14 10.82 5.66 -1.12
CA TYR A 14 10.02 6.12 0.02
C TYR A 14 10.63 5.64 1.35
N SER A 15 11.80 6.17 1.71
CA SER A 15 12.54 5.80 2.93
C SER A 15 11.79 6.02 4.25
N HIS A 16 10.71 6.81 4.24
CA HIS A 16 9.84 7.06 5.38
C HIS A 16 8.69 6.04 5.50
N LEU A 17 8.52 5.17 4.50
CA LEU A 17 7.58 4.06 4.55
C LEU A 17 8.28 2.83 5.12
N VAL A 18 7.69 2.24 6.15
CA VAL A 18 8.13 0.99 6.74
C VAL A 18 7.30 -0.14 6.14
N ALA A 19 7.97 -1.12 5.54
CA ALA A 19 7.35 -2.33 5.02
C ALA A 19 7.31 -3.44 6.08
N GLU A 20 6.17 -4.12 6.20
CA GLU A 20 6.03 -5.34 6.99
C GLU A 20 5.51 -6.49 6.11
N PRO A 21 6.08 -7.70 6.24
CA PRO A 21 5.65 -8.85 5.46
C PRO A 21 4.25 -9.32 5.86
N ARG A 22 3.57 -9.94 4.90
CA ARG A 22 2.31 -10.66 5.08
C ARG A 22 2.39 -12.03 4.43
N HIS A 23 1.71 -13.00 5.05
CA HIS A 23 1.75 -14.40 4.64
C HIS A 23 0.37 -14.98 4.26
N ASN A 24 -0.69 -14.15 4.24
CA ASN A 24 -2.03 -14.61 3.87
C ASN A 24 -2.98 -13.41 3.55
N PRO A 25 -3.17 -13.06 2.26
CA PRO A 25 -2.32 -13.43 1.13
C PRO A 25 -0.88 -12.89 1.28
N ASP A 26 0.06 -13.51 0.58
CA ASP A 26 1.46 -13.11 0.56
C ASP A 26 1.64 -11.69 0.02
N GLY A 27 2.59 -10.95 0.59
CA GLY A 27 2.97 -9.62 0.13
C GLY A 27 3.38 -8.70 1.28
N TRP A 28 3.06 -7.42 1.16
CA TRP A 28 3.63 -6.36 1.98
C TRP A 28 2.58 -5.35 2.45
N ALA A 29 2.74 -4.85 3.67
CA ALA A 29 2.01 -3.72 4.21
C ALA A 29 2.97 -2.55 4.41
N PHE A 30 2.56 -1.35 4.00
CA PHE A 30 3.39 -0.15 4.06
C PHE A 30 2.79 0.87 5.02
N PHE A 31 3.59 1.33 5.97
CA PHE A 31 3.20 2.24 7.05
C PHE A 31 4.04 3.52 7.02
N LEU A 32 3.44 4.66 7.37
CA LEU A 32 4.17 5.92 7.49
C LEU A 32 4.89 6.01 8.85
N GLY A 33 6.19 5.77 8.87
CA GLY A 33 6.98 5.65 10.10
C GLY A 33 6.74 4.34 10.85
N ALA A 34 7.04 4.31 12.15
CA ALA A 34 6.92 3.12 12.98
C ALA A 34 5.50 2.51 12.92
N PRO A 35 5.31 1.23 12.57
CA PRO A 35 4.00 0.64 12.36
C PRO A 35 3.05 0.78 13.56
N ARG A 36 1.87 1.36 13.33
CA ARG A 36 0.75 1.42 14.25
C ARG A 36 -0.46 0.72 13.64
N ARG A 37 -1.25 0.07 14.48
CA ARG A 37 -2.41 -0.76 14.09
C ARG A 37 -3.63 -0.37 14.92
N GLY A 38 -4.82 -0.77 14.48
CA GLY A 38 -6.08 -0.41 15.15
C GLY A 38 -6.60 0.95 14.69
N ALA A 39 -7.25 1.68 15.59
CA ALA A 39 -7.86 2.99 15.29
C ALA A 39 -6.82 4.02 14.80
N ASP A 40 -5.62 4.01 15.38
CA ASP A 40 -4.54 4.96 15.07
C ASP A 40 -3.57 4.44 14.00
N SER A 41 -4.05 3.55 13.13
CA SER A 41 -3.24 2.91 12.09
C SER A 41 -2.66 3.93 11.11
N ASN A 42 -1.33 3.96 11.01
CA ASN A 42 -0.59 4.74 10.01
C ASN A 42 -0.31 3.96 8.72
N ARG A 43 -1.06 2.89 8.47
CA ARG A 43 -0.96 2.13 7.23
C ARG A 43 -1.43 2.96 6.04
N ILE A 44 -0.60 3.01 5.01
CA ILE A 44 -0.88 3.71 3.75
C ILE A 44 -1.55 2.75 2.77
N PHE A 45 -0.91 1.62 2.46
CA PHE A 45 -1.48 0.60 1.59
C PHE A 45 -0.91 -0.78 1.85
N ARG A 46 -1.45 -1.78 1.16
CA ARG A 46 -0.87 -3.13 1.08
C ARG A 46 -0.72 -3.52 -0.38
N ALA A 47 0.33 -4.25 -0.71
CA ALA A 47 0.50 -4.93 -1.98
C ALA A 47 0.46 -6.44 -1.71
N VAL A 48 -0.53 -7.14 -2.24
CA VAL A 48 -0.68 -8.57 -1.99
C VAL A 48 -0.86 -9.35 -3.29
N GLN A 49 -0.34 -10.57 -3.29
CA GLN A 49 -0.51 -11.47 -4.41
C GLN A 49 -1.99 -11.84 -4.56
N HIS A 50 -2.46 -11.85 -5.81
CA HIS A 50 -3.79 -12.33 -6.12
C HIS A 50 -3.82 -13.86 -5.97
N SER A 51 -4.83 -14.39 -5.27
CA SER A 51 -4.95 -15.83 -4.98
C SER A 51 -5.04 -16.72 -6.23
N GLY A 52 -5.40 -16.15 -7.38
CA GLY A 52 -5.44 -16.83 -8.69
C GLY A 52 -4.26 -16.56 -9.61
N GLY A 53 -3.12 -16.05 -9.13
CA GLY A 53 -1.96 -15.73 -9.97
C GLY A 53 -2.12 -14.50 -10.88
N GLY A 54 -3.13 -13.67 -10.58
CA GLY A 54 -3.40 -12.41 -11.27
C GLY A 54 -2.45 -11.27 -10.87
N PRO A 55 -2.67 -10.05 -11.40
CA PRO A 55 -1.87 -8.88 -11.04
C PRO A 55 -1.90 -8.61 -9.52
N THR A 56 -0.85 -7.96 -9.01
CA THR A 56 -0.78 -7.58 -7.60
C THR A 56 -1.99 -6.74 -7.21
N ARG A 57 -2.67 -7.11 -6.14
CA ARG A 57 -3.77 -6.33 -5.60
C ARG A 57 -3.25 -5.30 -4.61
N LEU A 58 -3.48 -4.02 -4.91
CA LEU A 58 -3.20 -2.93 -3.99
C LEU A 58 -4.45 -2.63 -3.16
N LYS A 59 -4.34 -2.72 -1.84
CA LYS A 59 -5.41 -2.35 -0.89
C LYS A 59 -5.09 -0.99 -0.30
N LEU A 60 -5.87 0.03 -0.66
CA LEU A 60 -5.62 1.44 -0.37
C LEU A 60 -6.19 1.80 1.01
N ALA A 61 -5.36 1.74 2.05
CA ALA A 61 -5.84 1.81 3.43
C ALA A 61 -6.29 3.23 3.83
N VAL A 62 -5.68 4.27 3.26
CA VAL A 62 -6.08 5.66 3.54
C VAL A 62 -7.40 5.96 2.85
N THR A 63 -7.49 5.68 1.55
CA THR A 63 -8.76 5.86 0.82
C THR A 63 -9.89 5.03 1.42
N SER A 64 -9.63 3.78 1.84
CA SER A 64 -10.68 2.94 2.44
C SER A 64 -11.26 3.57 3.70
N ARG A 65 -10.42 4.17 4.55
CA ARG A 65 -10.86 4.88 5.77
C ARG A 65 -11.69 6.10 5.43
N LEU A 66 -11.22 6.93 4.50
CA LEU A 66 -11.92 8.15 4.08
C LEU A 66 -13.30 7.87 3.47
N LYS A 67 -13.45 6.74 2.75
CA LYS A 67 -14.72 6.35 2.14
C LYS A 67 -15.62 5.50 3.04
N GLY A 68 -15.08 4.94 4.12
CA GLY A 68 -15.80 3.99 4.97
C GLY A 68 -16.04 2.62 4.32
N GLU A 69 -15.36 2.29 3.23
CA GLU A 69 -15.51 1.03 2.49
C GLU A 69 -14.14 0.51 1.99
N PRO A 70 -13.97 -0.81 1.79
CA PRO A 70 -12.73 -1.35 1.23
C PRO A 70 -12.48 -0.84 -0.20
N VAL A 71 -11.31 -0.24 -0.42
CA VAL A 71 -10.83 0.14 -1.74
C VAL A 71 -9.61 -0.68 -2.11
N GLU A 72 -9.76 -1.48 -3.16
CA GLU A 72 -8.73 -2.36 -3.68
C GLU A 72 -8.67 -2.22 -5.21
N ILE A 73 -7.47 -2.28 -5.78
CA ILE A 73 -7.26 -2.24 -7.22
C ILE A 73 -6.34 -3.38 -7.67
N ASP A 74 -6.61 -3.92 -8.84
CA ASP A 74 -5.73 -4.86 -9.52
C ASP A 74 -4.69 -4.06 -10.31
N PHE A 75 -3.45 -4.05 -9.83
CA PHE A 75 -2.42 -3.14 -10.31
C PHE A 75 -1.64 -3.74 -11.49
N THR A 76 -1.85 -3.14 -12.66
CA THR A 76 -1.18 -3.50 -13.92
C THR A 76 -0.21 -2.42 -14.40
N GLY A 77 -0.03 -1.33 -13.63
CA GLY A 77 0.86 -0.22 -13.96
C GLY A 77 2.35 -0.50 -13.71
N GLY A 78 3.18 0.45 -14.13
CA GLY A 78 4.62 0.50 -13.83
C GLY A 78 4.95 1.50 -12.71
N SER A 79 6.24 1.74 -12.48
CA SER A 79 6.76 2.57 -11.38
C SER A 79 6.13 3.96 -11.30
N ALA A 80 5.95 4.67 -12.42
CA ALA A 80 5.35 6.01 -12.41
C ALA A 80 3.89 6.01 -11.95
N ALA A 81 3.11 4.99 -12.34
CA ALA A 81 1.73 4.84 -11.90
C ALA A 81 1.66 4.45 -10.41
N LEU A 82 2.60 3.62 -9.95
CA LEU A 82 2.73 3.27 -8.54
C LEU A 82 3.08 4.50 -7.69
N GLN A 83 4.05 5.29 -8.14
CA GLN A 83 4.46 6.54 -7.49
C GLN A 83 3.28 7.50 -7.30
N ALA A 84 2.57 7.80 -8.40
CA ALA A 84 1.43 8.70 -8.35
C ALA A 84 0.32 8.22 -7.39
N LEU A 85 0.13 6.91 -7.28
CA LEU A 85 -0.83 6.32 -6.36
C LEU A 85 -0.37 6.43 -4.90
N ILE A 86 0.89 6.13 -4.61
CA ILE A 86 1.46 6.24 -3.25
C ILE A 86 1.43 7.70 -2.80
N ASP A 87 1.86 8.63 -3.64
CA ASP A 87 1.86 10.07 -3.34
C ASP A 87 0.46 10.56 -2.99
N ARG A 88 -0.55 10.09 -3.73
CA ARG A 88 -1.95 10.43 -3.46
C ARG A 88 -2.47 9.84 -2.13
N GLU A 89 -2.08 8.63 -1.78
CA GLU A 89 -2.43 8.07 -0.46
C GLU A 89 -1.73 8.82 0.68
N LEU A 90 -0.48 9.26 0.48
CA LEU A 90 0.27 10.05 1.44
C LEU A 90 -0.30 11.46 1.63
N GLU A 91 -0.70 12.12 0.54
CA GLU A 91 -1.42 13.40 0.59
C GLU A 91 -2.72 13.28 1.39
N ARG A 92 -3.58 12.32 1.02
CA ARG A 92 -4.81 12.03 1.76
C ARG A 92 -4.59 11.71 3.23
N TYR A 93 -3.48 11.06 3.57
CA TYR A 93 -3.15 10.72 4.94
C TYR A 93 -2.86 11.98 5.77
N ARG A 94 -2.21 12.98 5.16
CA ARG A 94 -1.90 14.26 5.79
C ARG A 94 -3.13 15.17 5.90
N ASP A 95 -4.03 15.10 4.92
CA ASP A 95 -5.23 15.96 4.88
C ASP A 95 -6.42 15.39 5.68
N GLY A 96 -6.45 14.07 5.88
CA GLY A 96 -7.54 13.33 6.50
C GLY A 96 -7.34 12.98 7.99
N LEU A 97 -6.28 13.50 8.61
CA LEU A 97 -5.98 13.47 10.04
C LEU A 97 -5.85 14.90 10.56
#